data_AF-A0A4R4YCL7-F1
#
_entry.id   AF-A0A4R4YCL7-F1
#
_cell.length_a   1.000
_cell.length_b   1.000
_cell.length_c   1.000
_cell.angle_alpha   90.00
_cell.angle_beta   90.00
_cell.angle_gamma   90.00
#
_symmetry.space_group_name_H-M   'P 1'
#
loop_
_entity.id
_entity.type
_entity.pdbx_description
1 polymer ?
#
loop_
_entity_poly.entity_id
_entity_poly.type
_entity_poly.pdbx_seq_one_letter_code
_entity_poly.pdbx_strand_id
1 'polypeptide(L)'
;MRRQAHDLRRGRPCRDDALELLAAAADRGARGLKLYPPMGFLPTDAIVDQLYEFCSARGLPVLFHTGPSVPTLHANNAQPSHLDGVARRFPELRIIKGHCGHEWWESVAVAV
;
A
#
# COMPACT_ATOMS: atom_id res chain seq x y z
N MET A 1 36.21 -17.02 -11.68
CA MET A 1 35.05 -17.37 -10.83
C MET A 1 34.42 -16.10 -10.28
N ARG A 2 33.39 -15.56 -10.95
CA ARG A 2 32.62 -14.42 -10.45
C ARG A 2 31.43 -14.97 -9.67
N ARG A 3 31.48 -14.90 -8.34
CA ARG A 3 30.28 -15.11 -7.52
C ARG A 3 29.46 -13.82 -7.62
N GLN A 4 28.32 -13.91 -8.29
CA GLN A 4 27.25 -12.91 -8.18
C GLN A 4 26.85 -12.84 -6.71
N ALA A 5 27.25 -11.78 -6.03
CA ALA A 5 26.64 -11.40 -4.77
C ALA A 5 25.27 -10.81 -5.11
N HIS A 6 24.23 -11.65 -5.01
CA HIS A 6 22.86 -11.15 -4.96
C HIS A 6 22.73 -10.31 -3.68
N ASP A 7 22.57 -9.00 -3.88
CA ASP A 7 22.32 -8.01 -2.84
C ASP A 7 20.96 -8.27 -2.18
N LEU A 8 20.99 -8.72 -0.93
CA LEU A 8 19.84 -9.06 -0.10
C LEU A 8 19.29 -7.85 0.68
N ARG A 9 19.54 -6.59 0.26
CA ARG A 9 19.27 -5.39 1.09
C ARG A 9 18.29 -4.35 0.56
N ARG A 10 17.43 -4.68 -0.42
CA ARG A 10 16.17 -3.95 -0.68
C ARG A 10 15.15 -4.92 -1.26
N GLY A 11 14.21 -5.37 -0.43
CA GLY A 11 13.05 -6.12 -0.92
C GLY A 11 12.28 -5.26 -1.92
N ARG A 12 12.08 -5.74 -3.15
CA ARG A 12 11.15 -5.11 -4.09
C ARG A 12 9.74 -5.22 -3.48
N PRO A 13 9.08 -4.12 -3.09
CA PRO A 13 7.84 -4.21 -2.33
C PRO A 13 6.61 -4.51 -3.20
N CYS A 14 6.74 -4.31 -4.51
CA CYS A 14 5.74 -4.69 -5.50
C CYS A 14 6.42 -5.55 -6.56
N ARG A 15 5.80 -6.68 -6.86
CA ARG A 15 6.20 -7.49 -8.01
C ARG A 15 6.15 -6.63 -9.27
N ASP A 16 7.05 -6.87 -10.22
CA ASP A 16 7.08 -6.08 -11.47
C ASP A 16 5.76 -6.25 -12.27
N ASP A 17 5.01 -7.35 -12.06
CA ASP A 17 3.71 -7.67 -12.65
C ASP A 17 2.48 -7.20 -11.84
N ALA A 18 2.67 -6.39 -10.78
CA ALA A 18 1.58 -6.05 -9.85
C ALA A 18 0.36 -5.38 -10.51
N LEU A 19 0.59 -4.48 -11.47
CA LEU A 19 -0.50 -3.80 -12.20
C LEU A 19 -1.28 -4.77 -13.08
N GLU A 20 -0.58 -5.68 -13.77
CA GLU A 20 -1.20 -6.70 -14.63
C GLU A 20 -2.08 -7.64 -13.80
N LEU A 21 -1.57 -8.08 -12.64
CA LEU A 21 -2.33 -8.91 -11.70
C LEU A 21 -3.57 -8.21 -11.16
N LEU A 22 -3.45 -6.92 -10.80
CA LEU A 22 -4.58 -6.12 -10.35
C LEU A 22 -5.63 -5.95 -11.46
N ALA A 23 -5.20 -5.69 -12.68
CA ALA A 23 -6.09 -5.55 -13.83
C ALA A 23 -6.84 -6.86 -14.11
N ALA A 24 -6.12 -7.98 -14.18
CA ALA A 24 -6.71 -9.30 -14.38
C ALA A 24 -7.67 -9.66 -13.23
N ALA A 25 -7.35 -9.33 -11.98
CA ALA A 25 -8.23 -9.57 -10.85
C ALA A 25 -9.52 -8.73 -10.94
N ALA A 26 -9.40 -7.45 -11.32
CA ALA A 26 -10.55 -6.56 -11.50
C ALA A 26 -11.47 -7.05 -12.63
N ASP A 27 -10.89 -7.50 -13.76
CA ASP A 27 -11.64 -8.06 -14.88
C ASP A 27 -12.35 -9.38 -14.50
N ARG A 28 -11.81 -10.12 -13.52
CA ARG A 28 -12.45 -11.30 -12.91
C ARG A 28 -13.44 -10.97 -11.77
N GLY A 29 -13.70 -9.69 -11.52
CA GLY A 29 -14.73 -9.24 -10.57
C GLY A 29 -14.22 -8.83 -9.20
N ALA A 30 -12.92 -8.70 -8.98
CA ALA A 30 -12.39 -8.11 -7.75
C ALA A 30 -12.92 -6.67 -7.57
N ARG A 31 -13.19 -6.29 -6.32
CA ARG A 31 -13.88 -5.04 -5.96
C ARG A 31 -12.99 -4.02 -5.27
N GLY A 32 -11.68 -4.22 -5.25
CA GLY A 32 -10.72 -3.35 -4.61
C GLY A 32 -9.33 -3.96 -4.50
N LEU A 33 -8.40 -3.18 -3.98
CA LEU A 33 -7.01 -3.58 -3.73
C LEU A 33 -6.74 -3.55 -2.22
N LYS A 34 -5.99 -4.53 -1.70
CA LYS A 34 -5.47 -4.53 -0.33
C LYS A 34 -3.95 -4.36 -0.38
N LEU A 35 -3.44 -3.39 0.37
CA LEU A 35 -2.01 -3.15 0.55
C LEU A 35 -1.57 -3.37 1.99
N TYR A 36 -0.32 -3.81 2.15
CA TYR A 36 0.30 -4.11 3.44
C TYR A 36 1.70 -3.45 3.52
N PRO A 37 1.77 -2.14 3.83
CA PRO A 37 3.02 -1.37 3.92
C PRO A 37 4.14 -1.96 4.81
N PRO A 38 3.84 -2.68 5.93
CA PRO A 38 4.89 -3.27 6.76
C PRO A 38 5.81 -4.28 6.03
N MET A 39 5.43 -4.73 4.82
CA MET A 39 6.29 -5.54 3.93
C MET A 39 7.44 -4.76 3.28
N GLY A 40 7.62 -3.47 3.60
CA GLY A 40 8.83 -2.73 3.24
C GLY A 40 8.64 -1.60 2.22
N PHE A 41 7.46 -0.99 2.17
CA PHE A 41 7.23 0.26 1.42
C PHE A 41 6.39 1.24 2.22
N LEU A 42 6.53 2.52 1.92
CA LEU A 42 5.60 3.55 2.39
C LEU A 42 4.42 3.66 1.43
N PRO A 43 3.20 3.96 1.92
CA PRO A 43 2.05 4.24 1.06
C PRO A 43 2.31 5.34 0.03
N THR A 44 3.24 6.26 0.29
CA THR A 44 3.61 7.39 -0.56
C THR A 44 4.76 7.11 -1.52
N ASP A 45 5.36 5.91 -1.49
CA ASP A 45 6.45 5.56 -2.41
C ASP A 45 5.93 5.49 -3.86
N ALA A 46 6.73 5.96 -4.81
CA ALA A 46 6.31 6.03 -6.21
C ALA A 46 5.99 4.65 -6.85
N ILE A 47 6.51 3.57 -6.28
CA ILE A 47 6.32 2.20 -6.78
C ILE A 47 4.87 1.72 -6.76
N VAL A 48 4.00 2.34 -5.95
CA VAL A 48 2.58 1.99 -5.82
C VAL A 48 1.65 2.95 -6.55
N ASP A 49 2.18 4.04 -7.12
CA ASP A 49 1.39 5.08 -7.77
C ASP A 49 0.54 4.54 -8.92
N GLN A 50 1.12 3.71 -9.79
CA GLN A 50 0.40 3.11 -10.91
C GLN A 50 -0.81 2.26 -10.46
N LEU A 51 -0.76 1.68 -9.26
CA LEU A 51 -1.87 0.92 -8.69
C LEU A 51 -2.98 1.87 -8.22
N TYR A 52 -2.60 3.00 -7.64
CA TYR A 52 -3.54 4.05 -7.23
C TYR A 52 -4.21 4.71 -8.43
N GLU A 53 -3.47 5.03 -9.47
CA GLU A 53 -4.01 5.57 -10.73
C GLU A 53 -5.04 4.63 -11.34
N PHE A 54 -4.69 3.33 -11.43
CA PHE A 54 -5.60 2.31 -11.92
C PHE A 54 -6.86 2.17 -11.07
N CYS A 55 -6.69 2.10 -9.74
CA CYS A 55 -7.81 1.99 -8.80
C CYS A 55 -8.71 3.23 -8.86
N SER A 56 -8.14 4.43 -8.88
CA SER A 56 -8.86 5.69 -8.97
C SER A 56 -9.66 5.78 -10.27
N ALA A 57 -9.04 5.48 -11.41
CA ALA A 57 -9.70 5.51 -12.72
C ALA A 57 -10.86 4.51 -12.85
N ARG A 58 -10.76 3.35 -12.19
CA ARG A 58 -11.84 2.33 -12.17
C ARG A 58 -12.79 2.46 -10.98
N GLY A 59 -12.63 3.48 -10.13
CA GLY A 59 -13.42 3.65 -8.91
C GLY A 59 -13.26 2.49 -7.92
N LEU A 60 -12.16 1.74 -7.96
CA LEU A 60 -11.85 0.65 -7.03
C LEU A 60 -11.23 1.24 -5.75
N PRO A 61 -11.72 0.88 -4.56
CA PRO A 61 -11.14 1.34 -3.30
C PRO A 61 -9.84 0.60 -2.99
N VAL A 62 -8.96 1.26 -2.25
CA VAL A 62 -7.71 0.69 -1.73
C VAL A 62 -7.78 0.61 -0.22
N LEU A 63 -7.69 -0.61 0.30
CA LEU A 63 -7.61 -0.88 1.72
C LEU A 63 -6.16 -0.95 2.14
N PHE A 64 -5.76 -0.09 3.07
CA PHE A 64 -4.44 -0.12 3.69
C PHE A 64 -4.52 -0.86 5.02
N HIS A 65 -3.53 -1.70 5.30
CA HIS A 65 -3.28 -2.06 6.69
C HIS A 65 -2.76 -0.83 7.44
N THR A 66 -3.42 -0.45 8.53
CA THR A 66 -2.98 0.64 9.41
C THR A 66 -2.83 0.14 10.84
N GLY A 67 -1.78 0.60 11.52
CA GLY A 67 -1.37 0.10 12.82
C GLY A 67 -0.26 -0.96 12.75
N PRO A 68 0.43 -1.21 13.87
CA PRO A 68 1.41 -2.27 13.98
C PRO A 68 0.80 -3.67 13.87
N SER A 69 1.65 -4.62 13.52
CA SER A 69 1.26 -6.00 13.27
C SER A 69 2.30 -6.99 13.80
N VAL A 70 3.02 -7.68 12.91
CA VAL A 70 4.07 -8.62 13.28
C VAL A 70 5.29 -7.83 13.74
N PRO A 71 5.85 -8.09 14.94
CA PRO A 71 6.96 -7.29 15.50
C PRO A 71 8.23 -7.22 14.64
N THR A 72 8.43 -8.19 13.74
CA THR A 72 9.60 -8.26 12.85
C THR A 72 9.45 -7.44 11.56
N LEU A 73 8.28 -6.85 11.32
CA LEU A 73 7.98 -6.06 10.12
C LEU A 73 8.09 -4.55 10.38
N HIS A 74 8.03 -3.76 9.31
CA HIS A 74 8.17 -2.31 9.36
C HIS A 74 6.86 -1.64 9.80
N ALA A 75 6.48 -1.78 11.08
CA ALA A 75 5.23 -1.23 11.62
C ALA A 75 5.02 0.26 11.33
N ASN A 76 6.08 1.08 11.37
CA ASN A 76 6.00 2.51 11.10
C ASN A 76 5.53 2.86 9.69
N ASN A 77 5.63 1.93 8.73
CA ASN A 77 5.09 2.12 7.38
C ASN A 77 3.56 2.08 7.34
N ALA A 78 2.91 1.52 8.38
CA ALA A 78 1.46 1.45 8.53
C ALA A 78 0.87 2.57 9.39
N GLN A 79 1.64 3.64 9.66
CA GLN A 79 1.11 4.83 10.33
C GLN A 79 0.00 5.48 9.47
N PRO A 80 -1.20 5.73 10.02
CA PRO A 80 -2.31 6.32 9.26
C PRO A 80 -1.98 7.64 8.58
N SER A 81 -1.10 8.46 9.19
CA SER A 81 -0.69 9.78 8.67
C SER A 81 -0.01 9.73 7.30
N HIS A 82 0.57 8.58 6.92
CA HIS A 82 1.12 8.43 5.56
C HIS A 82 0.04 8.52 4.47
N LEU A 83 -1.22 8.23 4.82
CA LEU A 83 -2.33 8.24 3.87
C LEU A 83 -2.74 9.66 3.47
N ASP A 84 -2.42 10.68 4.26
CA ASP A 84 -2.67 12.09 3.91
C ASP A 84 -1.90 12.48 2.63
N GLY A 85 -0.68 11.97 2.50
CA GLY A 85 0.13 12.16 1.30
C GLY A 85 -0.49 11.47 0.08
N VAL A 86 -1.07 10.29 0.26
CA VAL A 86 -1.77 9.54 -0.80
C VAL A 86 -3.03 10.29 -1.22
N ALA A 87 -3.88 10.67 -0.26
CA ALA A 87 -5.14 11.37 -0.51
C ALA A 87 -4.93 12.72 -1.23
N ARG A 88 -3.86 13.46 -0.89
CA ARG A 88 -3.50 14.70 -1.57
C ARG A 88 -3.10 14.50 -3.03
N ARG A 89 -2.43 13.38 -3.34
CA ARG A 89 -1.92 13.08 -4.69
C ARG A 89 -2.99 12.43 -5.58
N PHE A 90 -3.90 11.67 -4.97
CA PHE A 90 -4.96 10.93 -5.65
C PHE A 90 -6.32 11.25 -5.01
N PRO A 91 -6.85 12.47 -5.20
CA PRO A 91 -8.04 12.94 -4.48
C PRO A 91 -9.31 12.11 -4.77
N GLU A 92 -9.40 11.47 -5.93
CA GLU A 92 -10.53 10.62 -6.31
C GLU A 92 -10.38 9.15 -5.83
N LEU A 93 -9.24 8.80 -5.23
CA LEU A 93 -9.02 7.45 -4.74
C LEU A 93 -9.78 7.22 -3.43
N ARG A 94 -10.63 6.18 -3.42
CA ARG A 94 -11.32 5.77 -2.20
C ARG A 94 -10.38 4.97 -1.29
N ILE A 95 -9.95 5.59 -0.19
CA ILE A 95 -9.02 4.99 0.78
C ILE A 95 -9.81 4.36 1.94
N ILE A 96 -9.45 3.13 2.31
CA ILE A 96 -10.00 2.42 3.48
C ILE A 96 -8.87 2.13 4.47
N LYS A 97 -9.03 2.58 5.71
CA LYS A 97 -8.07 2.37 6.80
C LYS A 97 -8.42 1.10 7.58
N GLY A 98 -7.71 0.01 7.30
CA GLY A 98 -7.93 -1.27 7.96
C GLY A 98 -7.45 -1.26 9.42
N HIS A 99 -8.14 -2.00 10.29
CA HIS A 99 -7.85 -2.11 11.73
C HIS A 99 -7.98 -0.81 12.53
N CYS A 100 -8.47 0.27 11.93
CA CYS A 100 -8.64 1.57 12.59
C CYS A 100 -7.37 2.01 13.34
N GLY A 101 -6.19 1.77 12.77
CA GLY A 101 -4.91 2.21 13.33
C GLY A 101 -4.40 1.41 14.53
N HIS A 102 -5.18 0.45 15.04
CA HIS A 102 -4.88 -0.30 16.25
C HIS A 102 -4.57 0.65 17.43
N GLU A 103 -3.36 0.63 17.97
CA GLU A 103 -2.90 1.57 19.00
C GLU A 103 -2.75 3.03 18.51
N TRP A 104 -2.75 3.27 17.19
CA TRP A 104 -2.70 4.60 16.56
C TRP A 104 -4.07 5.08 16.09
N TRP A 105 -5.14 4.62 16.73
CA TRP A 105 -6.53 4.93 16.35
C TRP A 105 -6.83 6.44 16.33
N GLU A 106 -6.21 7.23 17.21
CA GLU A 106 -6.36 8.69 17.22
C GLU A 106 -5.92 9.30 15.89
N SER A 107 -4.82 8.79 15.32
CA SER A 107 -4.31 9.23 14.02
C SER A 107 -5.25 8.88 12.87
N VAL A 108 -6.03 7.79 12.99
CA VAL A 108 -7.01 7.41 11.96
C VAL A 108 -8.14 8.42 11.85
N ALA A 109 -8.57 8.99 12.98
CA ALA A 109 -9.67 9.96 13.04
C ALA A 109 -9.34 11.29 12.35
N VAL A 110 -8.05 11.66 12.29
CA VAL A 110 -7.59 12.94 11.73
C VAL A 110 -6.92 12.79 10.36
N ALA A 111 -6.32 11.63 10.09
CA ALA A 111 -5.81 11.32 8.76
C ALA A 111 -6.96 11.22 7.76
N VAL A 112 -6.67 11.33 6.47
CA VAL A 112 -7.65 11.50 5.39
C VAL A 112 -8.23 10.19 4.87
#